data_AF-A0A941X2Z8-F1
#
_entry.id   AF-A0A941X2Z8-F1
#
_cell.length_a   1.000
_cell.length_b   1.000
_cell.length_c   1.000
_cell.angle_alpha   90.00
_cell.angle_beta   90.00
_cell.angle_gamma   90.00
#
_symmetry.space_group_name_H-M   'P 1'
#
loop_
_entity.id
_entity.type
_entity.pdbx_description
1 polymer ?
#
loop_
_entity_poly.entity_id
_entity_poly.type
_entity_poly.pdbx_seq_one_letter_code
_entity_poly.pdbx_strand_id
1 'polypeptide(L)'
;MKVYIYLILICLNVFCRLNAQTRIAGNEQYNSYELCIYVDNLSQKSIPDIFVSTYYDKLKTSDFKISQVIDSIHKRREVHVRTKKAKDGFLFVNKYIMDHVTNLNCELGKMKVLYIYNNKEVKTKEDVMSVLRLRKKSIQISEITQDEQSGLITVYVIDQ
;
A
#
# COMPACT_ATOMS: atom_id res chain seq x y z
N MET A 1 -15.87 6.33 22.44
CA MET A 1 -14.78 7.33 22.40
C MET A 1 -13.37 6.73 22.26
N LYS A 2 -13.06 5.56 22.84
CA LYS A 2 -11.74 4.91 22.72
C LYS A 2 -11.37 4.46 21.28
N VAL A 3 -12.33 3.95 20.50
CA VAL A 3 -12.08 3.44 19.12
C VAL A 3 -11.58 4.54 18.16
N TYR A 4 -12.11 5.76 18.28
CA TYR A 4 -11.68 6.89 17.45
C TYR A 4 -10.25 7.35 17.75
N ILE A 5 -9.81 7.25 19.01
CA ILE A 5 -8.45 7.62 19.42
C ILE A 5 -7.43 6.65 18.82
N TYR A 6 -7.74 5.34 18.80
CA TYR A 6 -6.90 4.34 18.12
C TYR A 6 -6.87 4.53 16.60
N LEU A 7 -7.99 4.94 15.99
CA LEU A 7 -8.08 5.24 14.57
C LEU A 7 -7.15 6.39 14.17
N ILE A 8 -7.11 7.46 15.00
CA ILE A 8 -6.22 8.62 14.80
C ILE A 8 -4.76 8.23 15.00
N LEU A 9 -4.44 7.43 16.02
CA LEU A 9 -3.07 6.95 16.29
C LEU A 9 -2.52 6.03 15.18
N ILE A 10 -3.36 5.20 14.56
CA ILE A 10 -2.97 4.36 13.42
C ILE A 10 -2.74 5.24 12.18
N CYS A 11 -3.61 6.20 11.89
CA CYS A 11 -3.41 7.14 10.78
C CYS A 11 -2.13 7.97 10.93
N LEU A 12 -1.80 8.40 12.16
CA LEU A 12 -0.56 9.11 12.46
C LEU A 12 0.67 8.22 12.27
N ASN A 13 0.64 6.95 12.71
CA ASN A 13 1.78 6.04 12.53
C ASN A 13 1.95 5.53 11.08
N VAL A 14 0.88 5.47 10.29
CA VAL A 14 0.92 4.98 8.90
C VAL A 14 1.54 6.00 7.94
N PHE A 15 1.33 7.31 8.17
CA PHE A 15 1.84 8.36 7.29
C PHE A 15 3.00 9.17 7.89
N CYS A 16 3.08 9.30 9.22
CA CYS A 16 4.25 9.88 9.86
C CYS A 16 5.13 8.73 10.33
N ARG A 17 6.37 8.62 9.81
CA ARG A 17 7.40 7.67 10.28
C ARG A 17 7.77 7.88 11.76
N LEU A 18 6.84 7.62 12.68
CA LEU A 18 7.09 7.63 14.11
C LEU A 18 7.58 6.25 14.50
N ASN A 19 8.89 6.06 14.36
CA ASN A 19 9.64 5.06 15.13
C ASN A 19 9.59 5.49 16.61
N ALA A 20 8.44 5.34 17.26
CA ALA A 20 8.37 5.35 18.70
C ALA A 20 8.52 3.90 19.15
N GLN A 21 9.73 3.52 19.57
CA GLN A 21 9.91 2.41 20.49
C GLN A 21 8.95 2.62 21.65
N THR A 22 7.81 1.93 21.64
CA THR A 22 6.97 1.80 22.82
C THR A 22 7.68 0.87 23.78
N ARG A 23 8.54 1.44 24.64
CA ARG A 23 8.89 0.81 25.92
C ARG A 23 7.58 0.67 26.70
N ILE A 24 7.07 -0.54 26.82
CA ILE A 24 5.92 -0.85 27.67
C ILE A 24 6.46 -1.25 29.04
N ALA A 25 6.10 -0.48 30.07
CA ALA A 25 6.17 -0.89 31.46
C ALA A 25 4.84 -1.60 31.81
N GLY A 26 4.91 -2.83 32.31
CA GLY A 26 3.77 -3.56 32.88
C GLY A 26 3.24 -4.70 32.00
N ASN A 27 3.17 -5.89 32.59
CA ASN A 27 2.63 -7.13 32.02
C ASN A 27 1.13 -7.00 31.67
N GLU A 28 0.79 -6.88 30.39
CA GLU A 28 -0.46 -7.41 29.82
C GLU A 28 -0.16 -7.89 28.40
N GLN A 29 -0.20 -9.20 28.17
CA GLN A 29 -0.08 -9.79 26.84
C GLN A 29 -1.39 -9.53 26.08
N TYR A 30 -1.57 -8.31 25.58
CA TYR A 30 -2.69 -7.99 24.70
C TYR A 30 -2.61 -8.90 23.48
N ASN A 31 -3.72 -9.56 23.15
CA ASN A 31 -3.95 -10.33 21.92
C ASN A 31 -3.32 -9.60 20.72
N SER A 32 -2.06 -9.92 20.39
CA SER A 32 -1.29 -9.18 19.40
C SER A 32 -1.69 -9.69 18.04
N TYR A 33 -2.66 -9.01 17.43
CA TYR A 33 -2.99 -9.27 16.04
C TYR A 33 -1.86 -8.77 15.15
N GLU A 34 -1.41 -9.60 14.21
CA GLU A 34 -0.51 -9.14 13.14
C GLU A 34 -1.24 -8.05 12.34
N LEU A 35 -0.65 -6.85 12.29
CA LEU A 35 -1.25 -5.71 11.60
C LEU A 35 -0.74 -5.64 10.15
N CYS A 36 -1.63 -5.83 9.20
CA CYS A 36 -1.37 -5.63 7.78
C CYS A 36 -2.10 -4.38 7.28
N ILE A 37 -1.37 -3.51 6.59
CA ILE A 37 -1.90 -2.23 6.13
C ILE A 37 -1.81 -2.19 4.61
N TYR A 38 -2.95 -2.00 3.97
CA TYR A 38 -3.08 -1.89 2.53
C TYR A 38 -3.52 -0.48 2.19
N VAL A 39 -2.77 0.22 1.34
CA VAL A 39 -3.12 1.53 0.81
C VAL A 39 -3.41 1.39 -0.68
N ASP A 40 -4.61 1.78 -1.11
CA ASP A 40 -5.05 1.68 -2.50
C ASP A 40 -4.82 0.29 -3.10
N ASN A 41 -5.17 -0.75 -2.34
CA ASN A 41 -4.99 -2.17 -2.65
C ASN A 41 -3.53 -2.67 -2.72
N LEU A 42 -2.54 -1.88 -2.31
CA LEU A 42 -1.15 -2.30 -2.23
C LEU A 42 -0.69 -2.38 -0.77
N SER A 43 0.14 -3.36 -0.41
CA SER A 43 0.79 -3.38 0.89
C SER A 43 1.57 -2.09 1.13
N GLN A 44 1.38 -1.46 2.30
CA GLN A 44 2.04 -0.20 2.67
C GLN A 44 3.56 -0.29 2.54
N LYS A 45 4.14 -1.44 2.91
CA LYS A 45 5.59 -1.68 2.86
C LYS A 45 6.14 -1.77 1.44
N SER A 46 5.27 -2.08 0.47
CA SER A 46 5.63 -2.26 -0.93
C SER A 46 5.41 -1.01 -1.78
N ILE A 47 4.85 0.06 -1.18
CA ILE A 47 4.64 1.34 -1.87
C ILE A 47 6.00 1.95 -2.25
N PRO A 48 6.21 2.31 -3.52
CA PRO A 48 7.45 2.97 -3.93
C PRO A 48 7.62 4.34 -3.25
N ASP A 49 8.85 4.67 -2.84
CA ASP A 49 9.17 5.91 -2.13
C ASP A 49 8.75 7.18 -2.91
N ILE A 50 8.77 7.13 -4.24
CA ILE A 50 8.30 8.23 -5.09
C ILE A 50 6.80 8.50 -4.94
N PHE A 51 5.96 7.47 -4.78
CA PHE A 51 4.53 7.64 -4.53
C PHE A 51 4.27 8.18 -3.12
N VAL A 52 5.05 7.73 -2.13
CA VAL A 52 4.94 8.24 -0.76
C VAL A 52 5.20 9.76 -0.75
N SER A 53 6.37 10.16 -1.23
CA SER A 53 6.83 11.56 -1.16
C SER A 53 6.05 12.53 -2.05
N THR A 54 5.58 12.09 -3.23
CA THR A 54 4.91 12.98 -4.20
C THR A 54 3.39 13.01 -4.07
N TYR A 55 2.79 11.91 -3.59
CA TYR A 55 1.33 11.76 -3.54
C TYR A 55 0.82 11.58 -2.11
N TYR A 56 1.16 10.49 -1.45
CA TYR A 56 0.53 10.10 -0.18
C TYR A 56 0.83 11.10 0.95
N ASP A 57 2.06 11.59 1.07
CA ASP A 57 2.47 12.59 2.08
C ASP A 57 1.77 13.95 1.90
N LYS A 58 1.15 14.19 0.73
CA LYS A 58 0.44 15.45 0.42
C LYS A 58 -1.06 15.37 0.72
N LEU A 59 -1.58 14.20 1.10
CA LEU A 59 -2.98 13.99 1.39
C LEU A 59 -3.32 14.33 2.84
N LYS A 60 -4.51 14.88 3.05
CA LYS A 60 -5.04 15.13 4.40
C LYS A 60 -5.78 13.88 4.89
N THR A 61 -5.99 13.75 6.19
CA THR A 61 -6.79 12.66 6.78
C THR A 61 -8.18 12.54 6.14
N SER A 62 -8.80 13.67 5.77
CA SER A 62 -10.10 13.71 5.09
C SER A 62 -10.08 13.15 3.66
N ASP A 63 -8.91 12.96 3.05
CA ASP A 63 -8.74 12.38 1.71
C ASP A 63 -8.75 10.85 1.71
N PHE A 64 -8.77 10.22 2.90
CA PHE A 64 -8.77 8.78 3.06
C PHE A 64 -10.14 8.23 3.49
N LYS A 65 -10.43 7.02 3.04
CA LYS A 65 -11.49 6.14 3.54
C LYS A 65 -10.82 4.91 4.14
N ILE A 66 -11.21 4.52 5.35
CA ILE A 66 -10.57 3.44 6.08
C ILE A 66 -11.61 2.38 6.42
N SER A 67 -11.28 1.12 6.15
CA SER A 67 -12.02 -0.05 6.61
C SER A 67 -11.06 -1.04 7.26
N GLN A 68 -11.57 -1.92 8.10
CA GLN A 68 -10.75 -2.95 8.74
C GLN A 68 -11.46 -4.29 8.73
N VAL A 69 -10.67 -5.35 8.66
CA VAL A 69 -11.10 -6.74 8.83
C VAL A 69 -10.26 -7.34 9.95
N ILE A 70 -10.92 -8.03 10.88
CA ILE A 70 -10.26 -8.71 11.99
C ILE A 70 -10.50 -10.20 11.82
N ASP A 71 -9.42 -10.92 11.59
CA ASP A 71 -9.37 -12.38 11.56
C ASP A 71 -8.94 -12.88 12.94
N SER A 72 -9.89 -13.37 13.72
CA SER A 72 -9.65 -13.93 15.04
C SER A 72 -9.03 -15.33 15.01
N ILE A 73 -9.14 -16.05 13.89
CA ILE A 73 -8.61 -17.41 13.72
C ILE A 73 -7.10 -17.33 13.52
N HIS A 74 -6.68 -16.49 12.57
CA HIS A 74 -5.26 -16.29 12.24
C HIS A 74 -4.61 -15.16 13.06
N LYS A 75 -5.35 -14.55 14.00
CA LYS A 75 -4.92 -13.38 14.78
C LYS A 75 -4.31 -12.30 13.88
N ARG A 76 -5.03 -11.93 12.82
CA ARG A 76 -4.61 -10.92 11.85
C ARG A 76 -5.60 -9.77 11.80
N ARG A 77 -5.11 -8.53 11.77
CA ARG A 77 -5.91 -7.33 11.53
C ARG A 77 -5.45 -6.71 10.22
N GLU A 78 -6.36 -6.62 9.26
CA GLU A 78 -6.13 -5.92 8.02
C GLU A 78 -6.78 -4.55 8.06
N VAL A 79 -6.00 -3.50 7.80
CA VAL A 79 -6.48 -2.14 7.64
C VAL A 79 -6.35 -1.75 6.19
N HIS A 80 -7.48 -1.45 5.56
CA HIS A 80 -7.58 -1.05 4.17
C HIS A 80 -7.81 0.46 4.12
N VAL A 81 -6.86 1.19 3.57
CA VAL A 81 -6.88 2.64 3.37
C VAL A 81 -7.06 2.89 1.89
N ARG A 82 -8.09 3.65 1.54
CA ARG A 82 -8.38 4.04 0.17
C ARG A 82 -8.34 5.56 0.04
N THR A 83 -7.56 6.06 -0.90
CA THR A 83 -7.54 7.48 -1.22
C THR A 83 -8.74 7.85 -2.10
N LYS A 84 -9.22 9.09 -1.95
CA LYS A 84 -10.30 9.62 -2.81
C LYS A 84 -9.84 9.98 -4.22
N LYS A 85 -8.53 10.16 -4.43
CA LYS A 85 -7.95 10.63 -5.70
C LYS A 85 -7.49 9.49 -6.62
N ALA A 86 -7.16 8.31 -6.09
CA ALA A 86 -6.83 7.14 -6.89
C ALA A 86 -8.02 6.69 -7.75
N LYS A 87 -7.79 6.56 -9.05
CA LYS A 87 -8.80 6.04 -9.98
C LYS A 87 -8.81 4.52 -10.00
N ASP A 88 -9.91 3.99 -10.50
CA ASP A 88 -10.19 2.55 -10.60
C ASP A 88 -9.11 1.77 -11.34
N GLY A 89 -8.46 2.36 -12.35
CA GLY A 89 -7.35 1.74 -13.07
C GLY A 89 -6.12 1.53 -12.17
N PHE A 90 -5.67 2.56 -11.46
CA PHE A 90 -4.56 2.43 -10.51
C PHE A 90 -4.84 1.37 -9.43
N LEU A 91 -6.04 1.41 -8.87
CA LEU A 91 -6.48 0.46 -7.85
C LEU A 91 -6.55 -0.98 -8.37
N PHE A 92 -6.90 -1.15 -9.65
CA PHE A 92 -6.88 -2.44 -10.32
C PHE A 92 -5.45 -2.95 -10.48
N VAL A 93 -4.52 -2.11 -10.93
CA VAL A 93 -3.10 -2.49 -11.05
C VAL A 93 -2.54 -2.93 -9.70
N ASN A 94 -2.75 -2.14 -8.65
CA ASN A 94 -2.27 -2.47 -7.30
C ASN A 94 -2.84 -3.79 -6.78
N LYS A 95 -4.14 -4.02 -7.00
CA LYS A 95 -4.78 -5.29 -6.66
C LYS A 95 -4.15 -6.45 -7.44
N TYR A 96 -3.94 -6.27 -8.73
CA TYR A 96 -3.35 -7.29 -9.60
C TYR A 96 -1.94 -7.67 -9.15
N ILE A 97 -1.13 -6.69 -8.71
CA ILE A 97 0.19 -6.95 -8.10
C ILE A 97 0.04 -7.80 -6.83
N MET A 98 -0.87 -7.43 -5.92
CA MET A 98 -1.08 -8.18 -4.68
C MET A 98 -1.57 -9.61 -4.91
N ASP A 99 -2.49 -9.80 -5.86
CA ASP A 99 -2.99 -11.13 -6.24
C ASP A 99 -1.83 -11.98 -6.80
N HIS A 100 -0.95 -11.40 -7.62
CA HIS A 100 0.25 -12.08 -8.14
C HIS A 100 1.24 -12.46 -7.03
N VAL A 101 1.53 -11.54 -6.10
CA VAL A 101 2.47 -11.78 -4.98
C VAL A 101 1.94 -12.84 -4.01
N THR A 102 0.63 -12.84 -3.75
CA THR A 102 0.00 -13.82 -2.85
C THR A 102 0.08 -15.23 -3.44
N ASN A 103 -0.12 -15.37 -4.74
CA ASN A 103 -0.03 -16.67 -5.42
C ASN A 103 1.39 -17.27 -5.42
N LEU A 104 2.42 -16.43 -5.27
CA LEU A 104 3.82 -16.84 -5.29
C LEU A 104 4.42 -17.09 -3.90
N ASN A 105 3.62 -17.10 -2.82
CA ASN A 105 4.09 -17.30 -1.43
C ASN A 105 5.23 -16.36 -1.00
N CYS A 106 5.25 -15.15 -1.54
CA CYS A 106 6.34 -14.21 -1.36
C CYS A 106 6.23 -13.43 -0.05
N GLU A 107 7.38 -13.16 0.60
CA GLU A 107 7.43 -12.32 1.79
C GLU A 107 7.18 -10.84 1.45
N LEU A 108 5.91 -10.46 1.48
CA LEU A 108 5.39 -9.11 1.24
C LEU A 108 6.11 -7.98 2.00
N GLY A 109 6.70 -8.28 3.15
CA GLY A 109 7.43 -7.31 3.96
C GLY A 109 8.78 -6.88 3.38
N LYS A 110 9.32 -7.61 2.40
CA LYS A 110 10.64 -7.37 1.80
C LYS A 110 10.57 -6.83 0.38
N MET A 111 9.38 -6.79 -0.22
CA MET A 111 9.23 -6.46 -1.63
C MET A 111 8.88 -5.01 -1.86
N LYS A 112 9.61 -4.35 -2.77
CA LYS A 112 9.30 -3.02 -3.30
C LYS A 112 8.71 -3.15 -4.70
N VAL A 113 7.70 -2.36 -5.00
CA VAL A 113 7.16 -2.27 -6.36
C VAL A 113 7.89 -1.19 -7.15
N LEU A 114 8.12 -1.46 -8.43
CA LEU A 114 8.58 -0.52 -9.43
C LEU A 114 7.57 -0.46 -10.58
N TYR A 115 7.09 0.74 -10.90
CA TYR A 115 6.17 0.95 -12.01
C TYR A 115 6.93 1.37 -13.27
N ILE A 116 6.74 0.63 -14.36
CA ILE A 116 7.11 1.03 -15.71
C ILE A 116 5.83 1.42 -16.45
N TYR A 117 5.64 2.71 -16.69
CA TYR A 117 4.47 3.27 -17.36
C TYR A 117 4.82 3.70 -18.79
N ASN A 118 4.15 3.14 -19.79
CA ASN A 118 4.43 3.39 -21.21
C ASN A 118 5.93 3.27 -21.55
N ASN A 119 6.55 2.17 -21.11
CA ASN A 119 7.97 1.84 -21.27
C ASN A 119 8.95 2.82 -20.59
N LYS A 120 8.47 3.62 -19.63
CA LYS A 120 9.30 4.52 -18.82
C LYS A 120 9.11 4.27 -17.34
N GLU A 121 10.22 4.22 -16.62
CA GLU A 121 10.18 4.10 -15.17
C GLU A 121 9.55 5.36 -14.53
N VAL A 122 8.64 5.15 -13.59
CA VAL A 122 7.95 6.22 -12.88
C VAL A 122 8.92 6.85 -11.87
N LYS A 123 9.45 8.03 -12.17
CA LYS A 123 10.45 8.73 -11.33
C LYS A 123 10.05 10.13 -10.93
N THR A 124 9.13 10.75 -11.67
CA THR A 124 8.71 12.14 -11.44
C THR A 124 7.32 12.22 -10.84
N LYS A 125 6.98 13.40 -10.34
CA LYS A 125 5.62 13.69 -9.87
C LYS A 125 4.59 13.55 -11.00
N GLU A 126 4.95 13.98 -12.20
CA GLU A 126 4.11 13.91 -13.40
C GLU A 126 3.82 12.46 -13.78
N ASP A 127 4.83 11.58 -13.68
CA ASP A 127 4.66 10.13 -13.90
C ASP A 127 3.70 9.53 -12.87
N VAL A 128 3.91 9.81 -11.58
CA VAL A 128 3.04 9.33 -10.49
C VAL A 128 1.60 9.77 -10.72
N MET A 129 1.38 11.04 -11.05
CA MET A 129 0.04 11.56 -11.31
C MET A 129 -0.60 10.93 -12.54
N SER A 130 0.18 10.55 -13.55
CA SER A 130 -0.31 9.84 -14.72
C SER A 130 -0.81 8.44 -14.34
N VAL A 131 0.00 7.69 -13.58
CA VAL A 131 -0.36 6.35 -13.08
C VAL A 131 -1.59 6.40 -12.17
N LEU A 132 -1.69 7.37 -11.26
CA LEU A 132 -2.85 7.53 -10.35
C LEU A 132 -4.16 7.83 -11.10
N ARG A 133 -4.07 8.40 -12.30
CA ARG A 133 -5.21 8.81 -13.13
C ARG A 133 -5.63 7.76 -14.15
N LEU A 134 -4.97 6.60 -14.15
CA LEU A 134 -5.32 5.48 -15.02
C LEU A 134 -6.76 5.05 -14.80
N ARG A 135 -7.46 4.77 -15.90
CA ARG A 135 -8.82 4.22 -15.90
C ARG A 135 -8.76 2.75 -16.24
N LYS A 136 -9.55 1.92 -15.57
CA LYS A 136 -9.46 0.45 -15.75
C LYS A 136 -9.65 -0.01 -17.20
N LYS A 137 -10.45 0.72 -17.98
CA LYS A 137 -10.71 0.40 -19.40
C LYS A 137 -9.54 0.69 -20.35
N SER A 138 -8.59 1.51 -19.94
CA SER A 138 -7.47 1.98 -20.78
C SER A 138 -6.15 1.29 -20.41
N ILE A 139 -6.15 0.44 -19.39
CA ILE A 139 -4.92 -0.20 -18.93
C ILE A 139 -4.76 -1.59 -19.52
N GLN A 140 -3.55 -1.85 -20.00
CA GLN A 140 -3.03 -3.17 -20.25
C GLN A 140 -1.84 -3.40 -19.33
N ILE A 141 -1.90 -4.44 -18.49
CA ILE A 141 -0.74 -4.89 -17.73
C ILE A 141 0.01 -5.86 -18.63
N SER A 142 1.18 -5.44 -19.13
CA SER A 142 1.94 -6.22 -20.10
C SER A 142 2.66 -7.38 -19.43
N GLU A 143 3.27 -7.13 -18.28
CA GLU A 143 4.10 -8.10 -17.56
C GLU A 143 4.25 -7.69 -16.10
N ILE A 144 4.41 -8.69 -15.22
CA ILE A 144 4.95 -8.51 -13.87
C ILE A 144 6.16 -9.41 -13.76
N THR A 145 7.33 -8.81 -13.55
CA THR A 145 8.56 -9.53 -13.25
C THR A 145 8.92 -9.39 -11.78
N GLN A 146 9.57 -10.41 -11.25
CA GLN A 146 9.99 -10.46 -9.87
C GLN A 146 11.46 -10.84 -9.80
N ASP A 147 12.22 -10.06 -9.03
CA ASP A 147 13.58 -10.40 -8.64
C ASP A 147 13.60 -10.66 -7.13
N GLU A 148 13.71 -11.94 -6.77
CA GLU A 148 13.77 -12.40 -5.38
C GLU A 148 15.04 -11.93 -4.65
N GLN A 149 16.16 -11.76 -5.37
CA GLN A 149 17.42 -11.35 -4.76
C GLN A 149 17.39 -9.89 -4.33
N SER A 150 16.82 -9.02 -5.17
CA SER A 150 16.67 -7.60 -4.85
C SER A 150 15.37 -7.26 -4.11
N GLY A 151 14.43 -8.20 -4.03
CA GLY A 151 13.10 -7.96 -3.47
C GLY A 151 12.31 -6.95 -4.31
N LEU A 152 12.46 -6.98 -5.63
CA LEU A 152 11.85 -6.00 -6.54
C LEU A 152 10.76 -6.66 -7.38
N ILE A 153 9.59 -6.06 -7.40
CA ILE A 153 8.50 -6.40 -8.31
C ILE A 153 8.39 -5.29 -9.33
N THR A 154 8.62 -5.58 -10.60
CA THR A 154 8.47 -4.61 -11.69
C THR A 154 7.15 -4.86 -12.41
N VAL A 155 6.30 -3.83 -12.48
CA VAL A 155 5.01 -3.88 -13.16
C VAL A 155 5.03 -3.01 -14.40
N TYR A 156 4.74 -3.62 -15.55
CA TYR A 156 4.67 -2.92 -16.84
C TYR A 156 3.23 -2.58 -17.17
N VAL A 157 2.92 -1.29 -17.17
CA VAL A 157 1.59 -0.73 -17.43
C VAL A 157 1.61 0.08 -18.71
N ILE A 158 0.73 -0.27 -19.66
CA ILE A 158 0.54 0.42 -20.91
C ILE A 158 -0.85 1.06 -20.91
N ASP A 159 -0.93 2.36 -21.21
CA ASP A 159 -2.19 3.08 -21.40
C ASP A 159 -2.56 3.08 -22.90
N GLN A 160 -3.77 2.62 -23.21
CA GLN A 160 -4.34 2.51 -24.56
C GLN A 160 -5.28 3.68 -24.87
#